data_AF-A0A933Z3C9-F1
#
_entry.id   AF-A0A933Z3C9-F1
#
_cell.length_a   1.000
_cell.length_b   1.000
_cell.length_c   1.000
_cell.angle_alpha   90.00
_cell.angle_beta   90.00
_cell.angle_gamma   90.00
#
_symmetry.space_group_name_H-M   'P 1'
#
loop_
_entity.id
_entity.type
_entity.pdbx_description
1 polymer ?
#
loop_
_entity_poly.entity_id
_entity_poly.type
_entity_poly.pdbx_seq_one_letter_code
_entity_poly.pdbx_strand_id
1 'polypeptide(L)'
;MTTGGEKTIRGVIIPTAWDQEGRIVTVGISANDEEEYLLERGPLASELIGLVQQEVEVRGRVTQPADGTKRIQVQSYRLTRRGEQDEVA
;
A
#
# COMPACT_ATOMS: atom_id res chain seq x y z
N MET A 1 -13.94 15.31 -14.29
CA MET A 1 -14.71 14.09 -13.93
C MET A 1 -13.72 13.16 -13.26
N THR A 2 -13.66 13.15 -11.92
CA THR A 2 -12.66 12.33 -11.22
C THR A 2 -13.24 10.93 -11.06
N THR A 3 -13.03 10.08 -12.07
CA THR A 3 -13.48 8.69 -12.05
C THR A 3 -12.62 7.91 -11.05
N GLY A 4 -13.04 7.91 -9.79
CA GLY A 4 -12.45 7.03 -8.78
C GLY A 4 -13.02 5.63 -8.91
N GLY A 5 -12.33 4.75 -9.65
CA GLY A 5 -12.72 3.36 -9.82
C GLY A 5 -12.28 2.48 -8.66
N GLU A 6 -13.08 1.46 -8.33
CA GLU A 6 -12.57 0.35 -7.53
C GLU A 6 -11.51 -0.42 -8.31
N LYS A 7 -10.33 -0.60 -7.73
CA LYS A 7 -9.20 -1.31 -8.34
C LYS A 7 -8.57 -2.24 -7.31
N THR A 8 -8.11 -3.38 -7.78
CA THR A 8 -7.23 -4.26 -7.03
C THR A 8 -5.79 -3.96 -7.46
N ILE A 9 -4.95 -3.66 -6.49
CA ILE A 9 -3.55 -3.28 -6.68
C ILE A 9 -2.70 -4.33 -6.00
N ARG A 10 -1.83 -4.98 -6.76
CA ARG A 10 -0.80 -5.88 -6.22
C ARG A 10 0.54 -5.19 -6.26
N GLY A 11 1.25 -5.24 -5.14
CA GLY A 11 2.54 -4.58 -5.00
C GLY A 11 3.17 -4.82 -3.65
N VAL A 12 4.26 -4.11 -3.40
CA VAL A 12 5.00 -4.18 -2.13
C VAL A 12 4.69 -2.93 -1.31
N ILE A 13 4.46 -3.10 -0.02
CA ILE A 13 4.32 -1.95 0.88
C ILE A 13 5.66 -1.26 1.07
N ILE A 14 5.70 0.03 0.79
CA ILE A 14 6.87 0.88 0.98
C ILE A 14 6.56 2.00 1.98
N PRO A 15 7.53 2.39 2.82
CA PRO A 15 7.39 3.59 3.63
C PRO A 15 7.43 4.84 2.74
N THR A 16 6.54 5.79 2.98
CA THR A 16 6.47 7.05 2.22
C THR A 16 6.70 8.28 3.09
N ALA A 17 6.55 8.15 4.40
CA ALA A 17 6.88 9.20 5.34
C ALA A 17 7.38 8.62 6.66
N TRP A 18 8.35 9.33 7.25
CA TRP A 18 8.94 9.04 8.55
C TRP A 18 8.75 10.23 9.47
N ASP A 19 8.51 9.96 10.75
CA ASP A 19 8.54 10.97 11.79
C ASP A 19 9.98 11.36 12.16
N GLN A 20 10.15 12.35 13.05
CA GLN A 20 11.46 12.83 13.50
C GLN A 20 12.28 11.75 14.22
N GLU A 21 11.62 10.73 14.77
CA GLU A 21 12.24 9.57 15.41
C GLU A 21 12.55 8.42 14.41
N GLY A 22 12.34 8.61 13.11
CA GLY A 22 12.54 7.57 12.09
C GLY A 22 11.45 6.50 12.05
N ARG A 23 10.31 6.74 12.73
CA ARG A 23 9.16 5.84 12.74
C ARG A 23 8.30 6.06 11.49
N ILE A 24 7.84 4.99 10.86
CA ILE A 24 7.02 5.06 9.65
C ILE A 24 5.63 5.58 10.03
N VAL A 25 5.25 6.76 9.51
CA VAL A 25 3.94 7.38 9.75
C VAL A 25 2.98 7.23 8.58
N THR A 26 3.51 6.99 7.38
CA THR A 26 2.72 6.76 6.17
C THR A 26 3.39 5.68 5.33
N VAL A 27 2.55 4.85 4.70
CA VAL A 27 2.97 3.83 3.75
C VAL A 27 2.30 4.05 2.39
N GLY A 28 2.91 3.50 1.36
CA GLY A 28 2.41 3.42 -0.01
C GLY A 28 2.50 1.99 -0.52
N ILE A 29 1.87 1.73 -1.67
CA ILE A 29 2.01 0.49 -2.43
C ILE A 29 2.82 0.82 -3.66
N SER A 30 4.00 0.21 -3.79
CA SER A 30 4.73 0.17 -5.05
C SER A 30 4.12 -0.96 -5.89
N ALA A 31 3.29 -0.60 -6.86
CA ALA A 31 2.61 -1.57 -7.71
C ALA A 31 3.54 -2.11 -8.79
N ASN A 32 3.22 -3.29 -9.32
CA ASN A 32 3.99 -3.90 -10.42
C ASN A 32 3.94 -3.11 -11.74
N ASP A 33 3.03 -2.14 -11.85
CA ASP A 33 2.87 -1.25 -13.00
C ASP A 33 3.80 -0.03 -12.92
N GLU A 34 4.82 -0.09 -12.07
CA GLU A 34 5.75 1.01 -11.76
C GLU A 34 5.07 2.26 -11.16
N GLU A 35 3.81 2.12 -10.74
CA GLU A 35 3.02 3.19 -10.14
C GLU A 35 2.98 3.08 -8.62
N GLU A 36 3.10 4.23 -7.94
CA GLU A 36 3.00 4.33 -6.49
C GLU A 36 1.61 4.82 -6.07
N TYR A 37 1.00 4.08 -5.15
CA TYR A 37 -0.31 4.43 -4.60
C TYR A 37 -0.16 4.76 -3.12
N LEU A 38 -0.43 6.01 -2.75
CA LEU A 38 -0.44 6.41 -1.34
C LEU A 38 -1.68 5.85 -0.65
N LEU A 39 -1.49 5.22 0.51
CA LEU A 39 -2.63 4.82 1.32
C LEU A 39 -3.23 6.06 1.99
N GLU A 40 -4.54 6.21 1.85
CA GLU A 40 -5.28 7.16 2.67
C GLU A 40 -5.28 6.68 4.13
N ARG A 41 -5.26 7.64 5.06
CA ARG A 41 -5.29 7.34 6.50
C ARG A 41 -6.57 6.56 6.84
N GLY A 42 -6.42 5.51 7.63
CA GLY A 42 -7.53 4.66 8.06
C GLY A 42 -7.04 3.50 8.93
N PRO A 43 -7.95 2.72 9.52
CA PRO A 43 -7.61 1.61 10.40
C PRO A 43 -6.72 0.56 9.70
N LEU A 44 -7.01 0.26 8.43
CA LEU A 44 -6.24 -0.69 7.63
C LEU A 44 -4.85 -0.15 7.25
N ALA A 45 -4.68 1.17 7.15
CA ALA A 45 -3.37 1.77 6.86
C ALA A 45 -2.39 1.50 8.02
N SER A 46 -2.86 1.55 9.27
CA SER A 46 -2.06 1.22 10.44
C SER A 46 -1.61 -0.25 10.44
N GLU A 47 -2.47 -1.18 10.01
CA GLU A 47 -2.08 -2.59 9.87
C GLU A 47 -1.03 -2.78 8.77
N LEU A 48 -1.19 -2.06 7.64
CA LEU A 48 -0.28 -2.12 6.51
C LEU A 48 1.11 -1.55 6.83
N ILE A 49 1.25 -0.65 7.83
CA ILE A 49 2.57 -0.22 8.33
C ILE A 49 3.39 -1.41 8.86
N GLY A 50 2.75 -2.39 9.52
CA GLY A 50 3.42 -3.61 9.96
C GLY A 50 3.82 -4.55 8.81
N LEU A 51 3.32 -4.28 7.60
CA LEU A 51 3.55 -5.08 6.40
C LEU A 51 4.54 -4.44 5.42
N VAL A 52 5.30 -3.45 5.88
CA VAL A 52 6.38 -2.82 5.09
C VAL A 52 7.36 -3.87 4.56
N GLN A 53 7.74 -3.74 3.30
CA GLN A 53 8.54 -4.69 2.52
C GLN A 53 7.88 -6.05 2.26
N GLN A 54 6.58 -6.21 2.55
CA GLN A 54 5.82 -7.40 2.20
C GLN A 54 4.97 -7.16 0.95
N GLU A 55 4.82 -8.21 0.15
CA GLU A 55 3.94 -8.19 -1.01
C GLU A 55 2.48 -8.39 -0.57
N VAL A 56 1.62 -7.49 -1.03
CA VAL A 56 0.20 -7.50 -0.70
C VAL A 56 -0.65 -7.22 -1.93
N GLU A 57 -1.87 -7.72 -1.89
CA GLU A 57 -2.94 -7.39 -2.81
C GLU A 57 -3.98 -6.55 -2.07
N VAL A 58 -4.10 -5.29 -2.45
CA VAL A 58 -4.99 -4.31 -1.83
C VAL A 58 -6.15 -4.01 -2.76
N ARG A 59 -7.37 -4.14 -2.27
CA ARG A 59 -8.58 -3.75 -2.98
C ARG A 59 -9.13 -2.47 -2.36
N GLY A 60 -9.35 -1.47 -3.20
CA GLY A 60 -9.78 -0.17 -2.73
C GLY A 60 -10.28 0.72 -3.83
N ARG A 61 -10.73 1.92 -3.45
CA ARG A 61 -11.07 2.97 -4.42
C ARG A 61 -9.82 3.80 -4.68
N VAL A 62 -9.40 3.85 -5.93
CA VAL A 62 -8.31 4.74 -6.35
C VAL A 62 -8.89 6.11 -6.66
N THR A 63 -8.25 7.16 -6.18
CA THR A 63 -8.56 8.54 -6.50
C THR A 63 -7.29 9.25 -6.94
N GLN A 64 -7.41 10.12 -7.92
CA GLN A 64 -6.34 11.00 -8.36
C GLN A 64 -6.86 12.44 -8.21
N PRO A 65 -6.44 13.17 -7.16
CA PRO A 65 -6.72 14.59 -7.03
C PRO A 65 -5.97 15.39 -8.10
N ALA A 66 -6.30 16.68 -8.20
CA ALA A 66 -5.72 17.59 -9.20
C ALA A 66 -4.19 17.73 -9.05
N ASP A 67 -3.64 17.45 -7.87
CA ASP A 67 -2.20 17.38 -7.58
C ASP A 67 -1.48 16.20 -8.28
N GLY A 68 -2.21 15.30 -8.96
CA GLY A 68 -1.65 14.18 -9.71
C GLY A 68 -1.31 12.95 -8.88
N THR A 69 -1.32 13.06 -7.55
CA THR A 69 -0.97 11.97 -6.62
C THR A 69 -2.00 10.85 -6.61
N LYS A 70 -1.63 9.61 -6.90
CA LYS A 70 -2.56 8.48 -6.79
C LYS A 70 -2.75 8.08 -5.32
N ARG A 71 -4.00 8.09 -4.87
CA ARG A 71 -4.39 7.67 -3.52
C ARG A 71 -5.32 6.48 -3.58
N ILE A 72 -5.15 5.52 -2.69
CA ILE A 72 -6.07 4.40 -2.54
C ILE A 72 -6.69 4.41 -1.15
N GLN A 73 -8.02 4.42 -1.12
CA GLN A 73 -8.78 4.11 0.08
C GLN A 73 -8.93 2.59 0.16
N VAL A 74 -8.17 1.97 1.07
CA VAL A 74 -8.18 0.52 1.26
C VAL A 74 -9.54 0.09 1.81
N GLN A 75 -10.21 -0.81 1.10
CA GLN A 75 -11.42 -1.48 1.57
C GLN A 75 -11.08 -2.86 2.16
N SER A 76 -10.13 -3.56 1.56
CA SER A 76 -9.63 -4.85 2.03
C SER A 76 -8.22 -5.10 1.50
N TYR A 77 -7.45 -5.95 2.17
CA TYR A 77 -6.15 -6.39 1.68
C TYR A 77 -5.94 -7.88 1.95
N ARG A 78 -5.00 -8.48 1.20
CA ARG A 78 -4.53 -9.85 1.38
C ARG A 78 -3.02 -9.88 1.26
N LEU A 79 -2.36 -10.61 2.14
CA LEU A 79 -0.94 -10.91 2.00
C LEU A 79 -0.74 -11.93 0.87
N THR A 80 0.05 -11.57 -0.14
CA THR A 80 0.55 -12.50 -1.15
C THR A 80 1.86 -13.06 -0.62
N ARG A 81 1.80 -14.26 -0.04
CA ARG A 81 2.97 -14.93 0.55
C ARG A 81 4.01 -15.16 -0.55
N ARG A 82 5.10 -14.40 -0.54
CA ARG A 82 6.39 -14.82 -1.11
C ARG A 82 7.38 -14.88 0.04
N GLY A 83 7.58 -16.10 0.47
CA GLY A 83 8.24 -16.49 1.70
C GLY A 83 7.84 -17.93 1.96
N GLU A 84 8.18 -18.80 1.01
CA GLU A 84 8.53 -20.17 1.35
C GLU A 84 9.49 -20.05 2.54
N GLN A 85 9.00 -20.47 3.71
CA GLN A 85 9.89 -20.85 4.78
C GLN A 85 10.58 -22.12 4.30
N ASP A 86 11.68 -21.97 3.58
CA ASP A 86 12.74 -22.98 3.61
C ASP A 86 13.68 -22.55 4.74
N GLU A 87 13.21 -22.80 5.96
CA GLU A 87 14.06 -22.93 7.13
C GLU A 87 14.69 -24.33 7.08
N VAL A 88 16.00 -24.33 6.83
CA VAL A 88 17.08 -25.26 7.27
C VAL A 88 16.92 -26.78 7.15
N ALA A 89 17.90 -27.38 6.48
CA ALA A 89 18.71 -28.49 7.02
C ALA A 89 20.11 -28.45 6.39
#